data_AF-A0A7R9M9P4-F1
#
_entry.id   AF-A0A7R9M9P4-F1
#
_cell.length_a   1.000
_cell.length_b   1.000
_cell.length_c   1.000
_cell.angle_alpha   90.00
_cell.angle_beta   90.00
_cell.angle_gamma   90.00
#
_symmetry.space_group_name_H-M   'P 1'
#
loop_
_entity.id
_entity.type
_entity.pdbx_description
1 polymer ?
#
loop_
_entity_poly.entity_id
_entity_poly.type
_entity_poly.pdbx_seq_one_letter_code
_entity_poly.pdbx_strand_id
1 'polypeptide(L)'
;MSADTKKEASGPTRGRLRDLQKRRYTEDGEDEEDLFFAGRGFDVDQKLVSDRFDPQKYDVLQEMTGDQLTIRYIQDKGFEKPIIVKQMKGLGMKIPANTFTVSDVKQCVGSRRQLDVMDVQTQRDYTMSMKEWCEYYNNPQRDRLLNVISLEFSHTKLEQHVDSP
;
A
#
# COMPACT_ATOMS: atom_id res chain seq x y z
N MET A 1 -6.74 -32.15 61.56
CA MET A 1 -5.36 -32.47 61.20
C MET A 1 -5.41 -33.06 59.80
N SER A 2 -5.35 -32.22 58.76
CA SER A 2 -4.14 -31.92 57.96
C SER A 2 -3.91 -33.03 56.91
N ALA A 3 -4.30 -32.81 55.66
CA ALA A 3 -3.45 -32.41 54.51
C ALA A 3 -3.02 -33.68 53.72
N ASP A 4 -3.00 -33.79 52.39
CA ASP A 4 -2.72 -32.83 51.33
C ASP A 4 -3.40 -33.27 50.01
N THR A 5 -4.08 -32.33 49.35
CA THR A 5 -4.54 -32.44 47.96
C THR A 5 -3.47 -31.85 47.06
N LYS A 6 -2.73 -32.67 46.32
CA LYS A 6 -1.75 -32.18 45.33
C LYS A 6 -2.43 -31.88 43.99
N LYS A 7 -2.64 -30.59 43.75
CA LYS A 7 -2.98 -29.99 42.45
C LYS A 7 -1.87 -30.27 41.43
N GLU A 8 -2.18 -30.84 40.29
CA GLU A 8 -1.36 -30.68 39.08
C GLU A 8 -1.83 -29.45 38.32
N ALA A 9 -0.96 -28.45 38.25
CA ALA A 9 -1.19 -27.21 37.53
C ALA A 9 -0.86 -27.43 36.05
N SER A 10 -1.83 -27.16 35.18
CA SER A 10 -1.62 -26.98 33.74
C SER A 10 -0.72 -25.77 33.52
N GLY A 11 0.54 -26.01 33.12
CA GLY A 11 1.48 -24.97 32.76
C GLY A 11 1.01 -24.19 31.51
N PRO A 12 1.37 -22.91 31.39
CA PRO A 12 0.91 -22.09 30.28
C PRO A 12 1.58 -22.53 28.98
N THR A 13 0.77 -22.89 27.99
CA THR A 13 1.22 -23.13 26.62
C THR A 13 1.85 -21.84 26.09
N ARG A 14 3.18 -21.76 26.10
CA ARG A 14 3.94 -20.66 25.47
C ARG A 14 3.59 -20.68 23.99
N GLY A 15 2.66 -19.81 23.60
CA GLY A 15 2.39 -19.51 22.20
C GLY A 15 3.71 -19.10 21.57
N ARG A 16 4.18 -19.90 20.61
CA ARG A 16 5.38 -19.62 19.83
C ARG A 16 5.11 -18.32 19.07
N LEU A 17 5.71 -17.22 19.55
CA LEU A 17 5.78 -15.97 18.82
C LEU A 17 6.34 -16.32 17.44
N ARG A 18 5.57 -16.04 16.38
CA ARG A 18 6.13 -16.06 15.03
C ARG A 18 7.18 -14.97 15.02
N ASP A 19 8.45 -15.33 14.85
CA ASP A 19 9.49 -14.40 14.44
C ASP A 19 9.17 -13.94 13.02
N LEU A 20 8.21 -13.02 12.91
CA LEU A 20 8.12 -12.12 11.79
C LEU A 20 9.22 -11.09 12.02
N GLN A 21 10.44 -11.43 11.62
CA GLN A 21 11.45 -10.42 11.34
C GLN A 21 10.87 -9.48 10.28
N LYS A 22 10.24 -8.39 10.71
CA LYS A 22 10.05 -7.19 9.90
C LYS A 22 11.45 -6.74 9.51
N ARG A 23 11.90 -7.09 8.31
CA ARG A 23 13.16 -6.57 7.80
C ARG A 23 12.92 -5.12 7.41
N ARG A 24 13.54 -4.23 8.19
CA ARG A 24 13.77 -2.83 7.84
C ARG A 24 14.71 -2.82 6.64
N TYR A 25 14.49 -1.89 5.73
CA TYR A 25 15.47 -1.52 4.71
C TYR A 25 16.70 -1.00 5.44
N THR A 26 17.75 -1.81 5.52
CA THR A 26 19.09 -1.35 5.90
C THR A 26 20.02 -1.72 4.77
N GLU A 27 20.59 -0.67 4.19
CA GLU A 27 21.76 -0.67 3.31
C GLU A 27 22.92 -1.29 4.08
N ASP A 28 23.08 -2.62 4.06
CA ASP A 28 24.35 -3.25 4.39
C ASP A 28 24.44 -4.56 3.61
N GLY A 29 25.34 -4.56 2.64
CA GLY A 29 25.51 -5.59 1.62
C GLY A 29 26.11 -6.88 2.18
N GLU A 30 25.25 -7.74 2.71
CA GLU A 30 25.54 -9.16 2.89
C GLU A 30 24.64 -9.97 1.94
N ASP A 31 25.27 -10.44 0.85
CA ASP A 31 24.81 -11.45 -0.11
C ASP A 31 23.35 -11.30 -0.57
N GLU A 32 23.07 -10.22 -1.33
CA GLU A 32 21.78 -9.96 -1.99
C GLU A 32 21.29 -11.12 -2.86
N GLU A 33 22.18 -11.96 -3.38
CA GLU A 33 21.81 -13.00 -4.34
C GLU A 33 21.00 -14.13 -3.70
N ASP A 34 21.19 -14.49 -2.43
CA ASP A 34 20.50 -15.64 -1.81
C ASP A 34 19.11 -15.29 -1.23
N LEU A 35 18.82 -14.01 -1.01
CA LEU A 35 17.56 -13.53 -0.40
C LEU A 35 16.45 -13.27 -1.42
N PHE A 36 16.80 -12.98 -2.68
CA PHE A 36 15.84 -12.58 -3.70
C PHE A 36 15.20 -13.72 -4.49
N PHE A 37 15.76 -14.93 -4.43
CA PHE A 37 15.23 -16.10 -5.16
C PHE A 37 14.07 -16.82 -4.46
N ALA A 38 13.74 -16.45 -3.23
CA ALA A 38 12.56 -16.98 -2.55
C ALA A 38 11.32 -16.27 -3.10
N GLY A 39 10.81 -16.76 -4.24
CA GLY A 39 9.49 -16.43 -4.75
C GLY A 39 8.47 -16.38 -3.60
N ARG A 40 7.56 -15.40 -3.65
CA ARG A 40 6.62 -15.07 -2.56
C ARG A 40 6.20 -16.34 -1.79
N GLY A 41 6.54 -16.43 -0.50
CA GLY A 41 6.20 -17.58 0.36
C GLY A 41 4.70 -17.76 0.61
N PHE A 42 3.87 -17.04 -0.13
CA PHE A 42 2.42 -17.12 -0.15
C PHE A 42 1.91 -16.81 -1.55
N ASP A 43 0.82 -17.46 -1.91
CA ASP A 43 0.08 -17.19 -3.14
C ASP A 43 -0.79 -15.94 -2.97
N VAL A 44 -0.60 -14.93 -3.82
CA VAL A 44 -1.34 -13.66 -3.75
C VAL A 44 -2.79 -13.84 -4.14
N ASP A 45 -3.09 -14.62 -5.17
CA ASP A 45 -4.46 -14.86 -5.63
C ASP A 45 -5.26 -15.55 -4.52
N GLN A 46 -4.63 -16.50 -3.83
CA GLN A 46 -5.22 -17.12 -2.64
C GLN A 46 -5.49 -16.12 -1.52
N LYS A 47 -4.62 -15.12 -1.30
CA LYS A 47 -4.86 -14.09 -0.26
C LYS A 47 -5.97 -13.13 -0.66
N LEU A 48 -6.08 -12.76 -1.94
CA LEU A 48 -7.08 -11.83 -2.45
C LEU A 48 -8.51 -12.38 -2.33
N VAL A 49 -8.71 -13.69 -2.51
CA VAL A 49 -10.03 -14.33 -2.37
C VAL A 49 -10.30 -14.93 -0.99
N SER A 50 -9.32 -14.87 -0.09
CA SER A 50 -9.43 -15.52 1.22
C SER A 50 -10.31 -14.71 2.17
N ASP A 51 -11.47 -15.27 2.51
CA ASP A 51 -12.42 -14.86 3.54
C ASP A 51 -11.83 -14.52 4.93
N ARG A 52 -10.57 -14.90 5.20
CA ARG A 52 -9.85 -14.56 6.43
C ARG A 52 -9.55 -13.06 6.56
N PHE A 53 -9.45 -12.35 5.44
CA PHE A 53 -9.12 -10.92 5.41
C PHE A 53 -10.32 -10.05 5.02
N ASP A 54 -11.52 -10.63 5.00
CA ASP A 54 -12.74 -9.91 4.70
C ASP A 54 -12.93 -8.75 5.70
N PRO A 55 -12.87 -7.48 5.24
CA PRO A 55 -12.98 -6.33 6.12
C PRO A 55 -14.35 -6.25 6.81
N GLN A 56 -15.40 -6.91 6.29
CA GLN A 56 -16.70 -6.93 6.95
C GLN A 56 -16.69 -7.74 8.26
N LYS A 57 -15.72 -8.63 8.43
CA LYS A 57 -15.56 -9.44 9.64
C LYS A 57 -14.82 -8.72 10.77
N TYR A 58 -14.19 -7.59 10.45
CA TYR A 58 -13.39 -6.83 11.40
C TYR A 58 -13.87 -5.38 11.47
N ASP A 59 -14.01 -4.84 12.67
CA ASP A 59 -14.36 -3.42 12.85
C ASP A 59 -13.11 -2.52 12.69
N VAL A 60 -12.57 -2.49 11.47
CA VAL A 60 -11.28 -1.84 11.14
C VAL A 60 -11.41 -0.59 10.27
N LEU A 61 -12.54 -0.41 9.57
CA LEU A 61 -12.79 0.73 8.69
C LEU A 61 -13.98 1.53 9.18
N GLN A 62 -13.86 2.85 9.15
CA GLN A 62 -14.99 3.75 9.38
C GLN A 62 -15.52 4.25 8.03
N GLU A 63 -16.72 3.81 7.65
CA GLU A 63 -17.39 4.32 6.45
C GLU A 63 -18.16 5.62 6.77
N MET A 64 -18.07 6.61 5.88
CA MET A 64 -18.85 7.85 5.93
C MET A 64 -18.97 8.52 4.55
N THR A 65 -19.84 9.52 4.42
CA THR A 65 -19.92 10.38 3.24
C THR A 65 -18.91 11.53 3.32
N GLY A 66 -18.61 12.17 2.20
CA GLY A 66 -17.71 13.33 2.20
C GLY A 66 -18.21 14.46 3.09
N ASP A 67 -19.52 14.76 3.07
CA ASP A 67 -20.13 15.80 3.91
C ASP A 67 -20.00 15.52 5.43
N GLN A 68 -19.80 14.27 5.84
CA GLN A 68 -19.59 13.90 7.24
C GLN A 68 -18.12 14.07 7.67
N LEU A 69 -17.17 13.93 6.73
CA LEU A 69 -15.74 14.06 7.00
C LEU A 69 -15.35 15.53 7.14
N THR A 70 -15.52 16.05 8.34
CA THR A 70 -15.21 17.44 8.68
C THR A 70 -14.14 17.53 9.76
N ILE A 71 -13.47 18.69 9.87
CA ILE A 71 -12.56 18.96 10.98
C ILE A 71 -13.26 18.79 12.33
N ARG A 72 -14.54 19.19 12.42
CA ARG A 72 -15.34 19.02 13.63
C ARG A 72 -15.52 17.54 13.99
N TYR A 73 -15.83 16.70 13.00
CA TYR A 73 -15.92 15.26 13.19
C TYR A 73 -14.61 14.69 13.75
N ILE A 74 -13.46 15.06 13.16
CA ILE A 74 -12.15 14.59 13.59
C ILE A 74 -11.83 15.06 15.02
N GLN A 75 -12.16 16.30 15.37
CA GLN A 75 -11.93 16.83 16.73
C GLN A 75 -12.81 16.13 17.77
N ASP A 76 -14.06 15.81 17.43
CA ASP A 76 -15.03 15.22 18.35
C ASP A 76 -14.86 13.70 18.51
N LYS A 77 -14.43 13.01 17.44
CA LYS A 77 -14.36 11.53 17.37
C LYS A 77 -12.95 10.99 17.28
N GLY A 78 -11.95 11.83 17.06
CA GLY A 78 -10.58 11.42 16.74
C GLY A 78 -10.44 10.90 15.31
N PHE A 79 -9.23 10.45 14.98
CA PHE A 79 -8.91 9.79 13.71
C PHE A 79 -8.16 8.48 13.96
N GLU A 80 -8.86 7.54 14.62
CA GLU A 80 -8.26 6.29 15.12
C GLU A 80 -8.36 5.12 14.14
N LYS A 81 -9.36 5.12 13.26
CA LYS A 81 -9.58 4.11 12.22
C LYS A 81 -9.41 4.74 10.84
N PRO A 82 -8.87 4.02 9.85
CA PRO A 82 -8.92 4.45 8.47
C PRO A 82 -10.36 4.72 8.04
N ILE A 83 -10.57 5.86 7.38
CA ILE A 83 -11.88 6.29 6.90
C ILE A 83 -12.00 5.92 5.42
N ILE A 84 -13.12 5.32 5.04
CA ILE A 84 -13.47 5.04 3.66
C ILE A 84 -14.66 5.89 3.23
N VAL A 85 -14.47 6.65 2.15
CA VAL A 85 -15.52 7.46 1.51
C VAL A 85 -15.73 6.94 0.10
N LYS A 86 -16.88 6.28 -0.13
CA LYS A 86 -17.16 5.57 -1.40
C LYS A 86 -17.45 6.51 -2.58
N GLN A 87 -17.85 7.75 -2.31
CA GLN A 87 -18.22 8.73 -3.33
C GLN A 87 -17.46 10.02 -3.10
N MET A 88 -16.92 10.62 -4.16
CA MET A 88 -16.17 11.87 -4.06
C MET A 88 -17.01 13.07 -3.60
N LYS A 89 -18.34 12.97 -3.71
CA LYS A 89 -19.26 14.04 -3.32
C LYS A 89 -19.06 14.42 -1.85
N GLY A 90 -18.90 15.73 -1.62
CA GLY A 90 -18.72 16.32 -0.30
C GLY A 90 -17.26 16.37 0.18
N LEU A 91 -16.30 15.80 -0.56
CA LEU A 91 -14.89 15.84 -0.17
C LEU A 91 -14.16 17.11 -0.61
N GLY A 92 -14.70 17.91 -1.53
CA GLY A 92 -13.93 19.01 -2.14
C GLY A 92 -12.80 18.55 -3.08
N MET A 93 -12.59 17.24 -3.21
CA MET A 93 -11.56 16.65 -4.07
C MET A 93 -11.90 16.84 -5.56
N LYS A 94 -10.89 17.25 -6.33
CA LYS A 94 -10.92 17.28 -7.79
C LYS A 94 -9.90 16.28 -8.32
N ILE A 95 -10.30 15.44 -9.26
CA ILE A 95 -9.37 14.56 -9.99
C ILE A 95 -9.69 14.64 -11.50
N PRO A 96 -8.73 14.30 -12.38
CA PRO A 96 -8.99 14.19 -13.81
C PRO A 96 -10.14 13.23 -14.14
N ALA A 97 -10.71 13.36 -15.34
CA ALA A 97 -11.74 12.46 -15.82
C ALA A 97 -11.27 11.00 -15.84
N ASN A 98 -12.21 10.05 -15.79
CA ASN A 98 -11.92 8.61 -15.84
C ASN A 98 -11.24 8.14 -17.14
N THR A 99 -11.20 8.98 -18.17
CA THR A 99 -10.47 8.76 -19.42
C THR A 99 -9.00 9.18 -19.36
N PHE A 100 -8.53 9.75 -18.24
CA PHE A 100 -7.16 10.22 -18.07
C PHE A 100 -6.17 9.05 -18.01
N THR A 101 -5.11 9.12 -18.80
CA THR A 101 -4.17 8.02 -19.05
C THR A 101 -2.75 8.32 -18.58
N VAL A 102 -1.89 7.29 -18.58
CA VAL A 102 -0.44 7.46 -18.33
C VAL A 102 0.23 8.35 -19.40
N SER A 103 -0.32 8.38 -20.62
CA SER A 103 0.13 9.30 -21.67
C SER A 103 -0.18 10.77 -21.32
N ASP A 104 -1.32 11.04 -20.69
CA ASP A 104 -1.69 12.38 -20.23
C ASP A 104 -0.83 12.80 -19.03
N VAL A 105 -0.56 11.88 -18.09
CA VAL A 105 0.42 12.09 -17.00
C VAL A 105 1.77 12.52 -17.60
N LYS A 106 2.25 11.82 -18.64
CA LYS A 106 3.51 12.16 -19.31
C LYS A 106 3.48 13.56 -19.92
N GLN A 107 2.36 13.97 -20.52
CA GLN A 107 2.21 15.31 -21.10
C GLN A 107 2.23 16.40 -20.03
N CYS A 108 1.60 16.16 -18.88
CA CYS A 108 1.53 17.11 -17.77
C CYS A 108 2.85 17.22 -16.98
N VAL A 109 3.48 16.08 -16.70
CA VAL A 109 4.70 15.96 -15.89
C VAL A 109 5.98 16.21 -16.70
N GLY A 110 5.94 15.89 -17.99
CA GLY A 110 7.07 16.06 -18.91
C GLY A 110 7.83 14.75 -19.18
N SER A 111 8.15 14.50 -20.44
CA SER A 111 8.74 13.24 -20.93
C SER A 111 10.11 12.89 -20.33
N ARG A 112 10.93 13.91 -20.02
CA ARG A 112 12.29 13.73 -19.48
C ARG A 112 12.35 13.66 -17.94
N ARG A 113 11.21 13.80 -17.24
CA ARG A 113 11.17 13.68 -15.79
C ARG A 113 11.66 12.28 -15.40
N GLN A 114 12.67 12.21 -14.55
CA GLN A 114 13.13 10.95 -13.97
C GLN A 114 12.15 10.50 -12.89
N LEU A 115 11.88 9.20 -12.87
CA LEU A 115 11.00 8.53 -11.94
C LEU A 115 11.79 7.50 -11.16
N ASP A 116 11.46 7.37 -9.88
CA ASP A 116 11.87 6.24 -9.06
C ASP A 116 10.90 5.09 -9.31
N VAL A 117 11.44 3.98 -9.82
CA VAL A 117 10.68 2.81 -10.27
C VAL A 117 11.20 1.58 -9.54
N MET A 118 10.32 0.80 -8.94
CA MET A 118 10.71 -0.42 -8.23
C MET A 118 10.34 -1.65 -9.05
N ASP A 119 11.25 -2.60 -9.15
CA ASP A 119 10.93 -3.96 -9.58
C ASP A 119 10.30 -4.71 -8.42
N VAL A 120 9.02 -5.06 -8.57
CA VAL A 120 8.21 -5.69 -7.54
C VAL A 120 8.73 -7.08 -7.17
N GLN A 121 9.35 -7.79 -8.11
CA GLN A 121 9.85 -9.15 -7.84
C GLN A 121 11.17 -9.09 -7.06
N THR A 122 12.09 -8.24 -7.51
CA THR A 122 13.44 -8.14 -6.93
C THR A 122 13.56 -7.06 -5.86
N GLN A 123 12.50 -6.29 -5.58
CA GLN A 123 12.51 -5.13 -4.67
C GLN A 123 13.67 -4.15 -4.91
N ARG A 124 14.24 -4.15 -6.12
CA ARG A 124 15.34 -3.27 -6.51
C ARG A 124 14.79 -1.99 -7.09
N ASP A 125 15.44 -0.88 -6.73
CA ASP A 125 15.14 0.43 -7.26
C ASP A 125 15.84 0.63 -8.62
N TYR A 126 15.12 1.27 -9.52
CA TYR A 126 15.55 1.67 -10.85
C TYR A 126 15.13 3.13 -11.07
N THR A 127 15.82 3.79 -11.98
CA THR A 127 15.42 5.10 -12.46
C THR A 127 15.12 5.00 -13.95
N MET A 128 14.03 5.61 -14.40
CA MET A 128 13.74 5.79 -15.83
C MET A 128 12.96 7.08 -16.05
N SER A 129 12.94 7.55 -17.28
CA SER A 129 12.15 8.70 -17.67
C SER A 129 10.65 8.39 -17.73
N MET A 130 9.82 9.41 -17.54
CA MET A 130 8.36 9.32 -17.72
C MET A 130 7.98 8.85 -19.13
N LYS A 131 8.82 9.10 -20.14
CA LYS A 131 8.66 8.54 -21.49
C LYS A 131 8.81 7.02 -21.48
N GLU A 132 9.92 6.50 -20.94
CA GLU A 132 10.18 5.06 -20.86
C GLU A 132 9.12 4.34 -20.02
N TRP A 133 8.71 4.94 -18.89
CA TRP A 133 7.61 4.42 -18.09
C TRP A 133 6.29 4.35 -18.85
N CYS A 134 5.95 5.39 -19.60
CA CYS A 134 4.75 5.42 -20.44
C CYS A 134 4.80 4.36 -21.55
N GLU A 135 5.96 4.12 -22.13
CA GLU A 135 6.19 3.06 -23.13
C GLU A 135 6.04 1.66 -22.51
N TYR A 136 6.68 1.43 -21.35
CA TYR A 136 6.53 0.20 -20.57
C TYR A 136 5.08 -0.06 -20.16
N TYR A 137 4.37 0.95 -19.65
CA TYR A 137 2.99 0.82 -19.20
C TYR A 137 2.04 0.53 -20.37
N ASN A 138 2.24 1.14 -21.54
CA ASN A 138 1.35 0.90 -22.68
C ASN A 138 1.72 -0.36 -23.47
N ASN A 139 2.86 -1.00 -23.18
CA ASN A 139 3.24 -2.26 -23.81
C ASN A 139 2.41 -3.43 -23.23
N PRO A 140 1.67 -4.19 -24.06
CA PRO A 140 0.92 -5.36 -23.60
C PRO A 140 1.82 -6.54 -23.20
N GLN A 141 3.06 -6.58 -23.68
CA GLN A 141 4.05 -7.60 -23.35
C GLN A 141 5.10 -7.00 -22.42
N ARG A 142 4.90 -7.16 -21.11
CA ARG A 142 5.82 -6.67 -20.09
C ARG A 142 6.66 -7.81 -19.54
N ASP A 143 7.97 -7.64 -19.59
CA ASP A 143 8.99 -8.59 -19.14
C ASP A 143 9.24 -8.53 -17.63
N ARG A 144 9.10 -7.33 -17.04
CA ARG A 144 9.26 -7.09 -15.60
C ARG A 144 7.98 -6.58 -14.97
N LEU A 145 7.80 -6.83 -13.68
CA LEU A 145 6.70 -6.26 -12.90
C LEU A 145 7.21 -5.02 -12.15
N LEU A 146 7.00 -3.84 -12.76
CA LEU A 146 7.44 -2.56 -12.22
C LEU A 146 6.30 -1.75 -11.61
N ASN A 147 6.61 -0.94 -10.61
CA ASN A 147 5.68 0.03 -10.02
C ASN A 147 6.32 1.43 -9.89
N VAL A 148 5.47 2.45 -9.83
CA VAL A 148 5.84 3.84 -9.48
C VAL A 148 4.85 4.31 -8.43
N ILE A 149 5.37 4.68 -7.25
CA ILE A 149 4.54 5.13 -6.11
C ILE A 149 4.98 6.50 -5.55
N SER A 150 6.16 6.98 -5.95
CA SER A 150 6.79 8.19 -5.41
C SER A 150 6.74 9.40 -6.36
N LEU A 151 5.82 9.39 -7.34
CA LEU A 151 5.69 10.50 -8.28
C LEU A 151 4.99 11.70 -7.64
N GLU A 152 5.79 12.62 -7.13
CA GLU A 152 5.36 13.95 -6.70
C GLU A 152 5.20 14.88 -7.93
N PHE A 153 4.06 15.56 -8.05
CA PHE A 153 3.68 16.32 -9.25
C PHE A 153 3.19 17.76 -9.00
N SER A 154 3.29 18.29 -7.77
CA SER A 154 2.87 19.65 -7.40
C SER A 154 3.63 20.75 -8.15
N HIS A 155 4.77 20.44 -8.76
CA HIS A 155 5.53 21.39 -9.59
C HIS A 155 5.41 21.10 -11.09
N THR A 156 4.27 20.56 -11.52
CA THR A 156 3.99 20.21 -12.91
C THR A 156 2.64 20.77 -13.34
N LYS A 157 2.30 20.66 -14.62
CA LYS A 157 0.97 21.06 -15.10
C LYS A 157 -0.15 20.19 -14.50
N LEU A 158 0.18 19.01 -13.96
CA LEU A 158 -0.79 18.09 -13.38
C LEU A 158 -1.42 18.65 -12.09
N GLU A 159 -0.71 19.51 -11.37
CA GLU A 159 -1.19 20.17 -10.14
C GLU A 159 -2.56 20.84 -10.37
N GLN A 160 -2.74 21.53 -11.50
CA GLN A 160 -3.98 22.26 -11.82
C GLN A 160 -5.21 21.35 -12.03
N HIS A 161 -4.99 20.05 -12.16
CA HIS A 161 -6.03 19.06 -12.39
C HIS A 161 -6.41 18.26 -11.13
N VAL A 162 -5.67 18.40 -10.03
CA VAL A 162 -5.89 17.64 -8.80
C VAL A 162 -5.98 18.58 -7.60
N ASP A 163 -7.11 18.53 -6.90
CA ASP A 163 -7.28 19.20 -5.60
C ASP A 163 -7.48 18.13 -4.52
N SER A 164 -6.72 18.23 -3.42
CA SER A 164 -6.89 17.35 -2.26
C SER A 164 -8.19 17.64 -1.51
N PRO A 165 -8.72 16.69 -0.71
CA PRO A 165 -9.85 16.93 0.19
C PRO A 165 -9.58 17.99 1.27
#